data_AF-A0A6N7W8Q0-F1
#
_entry.id   AF-A0A6N7W8Q0-F1
#
_cell.length_a   1.000
_cell.length_b   1.000
_cell.length_c   1.000
_cell.angle_alpha   90.00
_cell.angle_beta   90.00
_cell.angle_gamma   90.00
#
_symmetry.space_group_name_H-M   'P 1'
#
loop_
_entity.id
_entity.type
_entity.pdbx_description
1 polymer ?
#
loop_
_entity_poly.entity_id
_entity_poly.type
_entity_poly.pdbx_seq_one_letter_code
_entity_poly.pdbx_strand_id
1 'polypeptide(L)'
;MLAHIGLSPDALLDISAQKGGKFGSRLAWEALSEVLRSHGSLLLSSREEMARFIDILRGTDLTVDEKKRLTALITKLKKENRIDTANPPLSGPLSRVQTSKDIEELHKMLPLIAVVPGDTFVRLFPENNEGLAHIRDGAEVTVGETVSQATQLQKLQELAQAQNFSSGTAREKVWNDLFASLAARFPRVSILDRYVLTELVNRESRGTSAQFKAPEHLVWFLSRLDYISPPGTRVTIYTQLENPRADGYGPIDADSALDLIDRHWAPLEDGRIETIEVCGVQWRAKTHPHNRHIRFGDSLGFKLDEGLDRLAHPTIAYDSGFSYSYAWRPEHVRKMREDESLIRNSADMSWAEWKIKD
;
A
#
# COMPACT_ATOMS: atom_id res chain seq x y z
N MET A 1 0.10 -4.53 -1.65
CA MET A 1 -0.44 -5.63 -0.82
C MET A 1 -1.36 -5.17 0.31
N LEU A 2 -2.59 -4.77 -0.01
CA LEU A 2 -3.66 -4.57 0.98
C LEU A 2 -4.94 -5.29 0.53
N ALA A 3 -5.65 -5.87 1.48
CA ALA A 3 -7.01 -6.35 1.35
C ALA A 3 -7.96 -5.49 2.19
N HIS A 4 -9.18 -5.31 1.70
CA HIS A 4 -10.27 -4.80 2.51
C HIS A 4 -10.75 -5.91 3.44
N ILE A 5 -10.67 -5.69 4.74
CA ILE A 5 -11.21 -6.58 5.76
C ILE A 5 -12.52 -5.98 6.23
N GLY A 6 -13.62 -6.50 5.70
CA GLY A 6 -14.97 -6.18 6.17
C GLY A 6 -15.15 -6.81 7.54
N LEU A 7 -15.41 -6.03 8.60
CA LEU A 7 -15.51 -6.60 9.95
C LEU A 7 -16.84 -6.22 10.58
N SER A 8 -17.74 -7.19 10.69
CA SER A 8 -18.99 -6.99 11.42
C SER A 8 -18.69 -6.72 12.91
N PRO A 9 -19.31 -5.70 13.54
CA PRO A 9 -19.18 -5.49 14.98
C PRO A 9 -19.62 -6.72 15.78
N ASP A 10 -20.62 -7.46 15.29
CA ASP A 10 -21.11 -8.68 15.94
C ASP A 10 -20.08 -9.82 15.84
N ALA A 11 -19.26 -9.86 14.79
CA ALA A 11 -18.20 -10.86 14.66
C ALA A 11 -17.12 -10.68 15.74
N LEU A 12 -16.92 -9.44 16.23
CA LEU A 12 -16.01 -9.21 17.37
C LEU A 12 -16.51 -9.87 18.65
N LEU A 13 -17.82 -9.80 18.88
CA LEU A 13 -18.45 -10.42 20.05
C LEU A 13 -18.34 -11.93 19.96
N ASP A 14 -18.58 -12.49 18.77
CA ASP A 14 -18.41 -13.92 18.51
C ASP A 14 -16.97 -14.38 18.78
N ILE A 15 -15.96 -13.65 18.28
CA ILE A 15 -14.54 -13.94 18.54
C ILE A 15 -14.26 -13.95 20.04
N SER A 16 -14.76 -12.96 20.77
CA SER A 16 -14.59 -12.88 22.23
C SER A 16 -15.35 -13.98 22.99
N ALA A 17 -16.45 -14.50 22.43
CA ALA A 17 -17.28 -15.54 23.02
C ALA A 17 -16.87 -16.99 22.67
N GLN A 18 -15.81 -17.19 21.87
CA GLN A 18 -15.41 -18.50 21.35
C GLN A 18 -15.20 -19.59 22.42
N LYS A 19 -15.66 -20.81 22.10
CA LYS A 19 -15.54 -22.01 22.93
C LYS A 19 -14.10 -22.50 22.94
N GLY A 20 -13.45 -22.36 24.10
CA GLY A 20 -12.00 -22.55 24.32
C GLY A 20 -11.47 -21.68 25.46
N GLY A 21 -12.31 -20.78 25.98
CA GLY A 21 -11.96 -19.85 27.05
C GLY A 21 -11.06 -18.73 26.53
N LYS A 22 -10.43 -18.00 27.45
CA LYS A 22 -9.57 -16.82 27.14
C LYS A 22 -8.43 -17.08 26.15
N PHE A 23 -8.09 -18.35 25.89
CA PHE A 23 -6.98 -18.72 25.01
C PHE A 23 -7.39 -18.73 23.52
N GLY A 24 -8.56 -19.27 23.19
CA GLY A 24 -9.07 -19.32 21.81
C GLY A 24 -9.35 -17.93 21.25
N SER A 25 -10.09 -17.11 22.00
CA SER A 25 -10.37 -15.72 21.62
C SER A 25 -9.08 -14.91 21.44
N ARG A 26 -8.08 -15.12 22.31
CA ARG A 26 -6.79 -14.44 22.20
C ARG A 26 -6.06 -14.76 20.90
N LEU A 27 -6.01 -16.02 20.48
CA LEU A 27 -5.34 -16.42 19.24
C LEU A 27 -6.03 -15.82 18.02
N ALA A 28 -7.37 -15.87 17.96
CA ALA A 28 -8.15 -15.26 16.89
C ALA A 28 -7.93 -13.74 16.83
N TRP A 29 -7.90 -13.06 17.99
CA TRP A 29 -7.60 -11.63 18.07
C TRP A 29 -6.18 -11.28 17.62
N GLU A 30 -5.20 -12.09 17.99
CA GLU A 30 -3.80 -11.89 17.58
C GLU A 30 -3.65 -12.08 16.07
N ALA A 31 -4.29 -13.11 15.50
CA ALA A 31 -4.33 -13.33 14.05
C ALA A 31 -4.99 -12.16 13.31
N LEU A 32 -6.22 -11.76 13.69
CA LEU A 32 -6.92 -10.64 13.06
C LEU A 32 -6.14 -9.33 13.18
N SER A 33 -5.54 -9.07 14.35
CA SER A 33 -4.72 -7.87 14.56
C SER A 33 -3.49 -7.85 13.69
N GLU A 34 -2.82 -9.00 13.53
CA GLU A 34 -1.63 -9.13 12.70
C GLU A 34 -1.98 -8.92 11.22
N VAL A 35 -3.08 -9.53 10.76
CA VAL A 35 -3.62 -9.33 9.41
C VAL A 35 -3.92 -7.87 9.15
N LEU A 36 -4.68 -7.21 10.03
CA LEU A 36 -5.02 -5.80 9.90
C LEU A 36 -3.78 -4.90 9.91
N ARG A 37 -2.72 -5.23 10.66
CA ARG A 37 -1.47 -4.46 10.67
C ARG A 37 -0.66 -4.64 9.40
N SER A 38 -0.50 -5.88 8.95
CA SER A 38 0.39 -6.26 7.85
C SER A 38 -0.24 -6.03 6.47
N HIS A 39 -1.50 -6.43 6.29
CA HIS A 39 -2.12 -6.57 4.97
C HIS A 39 -3.56 -6.05 4.90
N GLY A 40 -4.17 -5.65 6.02
CA GLY A 40 -5.58 -5.27 6.03
C GLY A 40 -5.83 -3.76 6.06
N SER A 41 -6.94 -3.34 5.50
CA SER A 41 -7.61 -2.11 5.90
C SER A 41 -9.01 -2.45 6.36
N LEU A 42 -9.46 -1.80 7.43
CA LEU A 42 -10.78 -2.04 7.97
C LEU A 42 -11.82 -1.38 7.07
N LEU A 43 -12.76 -2.16 6.55
CA LEU A 43 -13.92 -1.67 5.82
C LEU A 43 -15.16 -1.93 6.68
N LEU A 44 -15.96 -0.89 6.88
CA LEU A 44 -17.27 -1.01 7.51
C LEU A 44 -18.35 -0.73 6.46
N SER A 45 -19.50 -1.39 6.56
CA SER A 45 -20.60 -1.27 5.60
C SER A 45 -21.20 0.14 5.52
N SER A 46 -21.09 0.90 6.61
CA SER A 46 -21.76 2.20 6.78
C SER A 46 -21.18 3.01 7.94
N ARG A 47 -21.56 4.28 8.05
CA ARG A 47 -21.20 5.13 9.21
C ARG A 47 -21.93 4.69 10.47
N GLU A 48 -23.13 4.17 10.34
CA GLU A 48 -23.94 3.60 11.41
C GLU A 48 -23.26 2.35 11.98
N GLU A 49 -22.73 1.48 11.12
CA GLU A 49 -21.94 0.33 11.58
C GLU A 49 -20.65 0.76 12.27
N MET A 50 -20.01 1.85 11.80
CA MET A 50 -18.87 2.45 12.50
C MET A 50 -19.22 2.99 13.89
N ALA A 51 -20.37 3.64 14.04
CA ALA A 51 -20.84 4.09 15.35
C ALA A 51 -21.06 2.88 16.28
N ARG A 52 -21.75 1.85 15.78
CA ARG A 52 -21.98 0.60 16.53
C ARG A 52 -20.68 -0.11 16.91
N PHE A 53 -19.71 -0.14 16.01
CA PHE A 53 -18.38 -0.69 16.27
C PHE A 53 -17.69 0.04 17.44
N ILE A 54 -17.76 1.38 17.45
CA ILE A 54 -17.22 2.21 18.53
C ILE A 54 -17.97 1.97 19.85
N ASP A 55 -19.30 1.77 19.79
CA ASP A 55 -20.10 1.49 20.99
C ASP A 55 -19.74 0.13 21.61
N ILE A 56 -19.48 -0.90 20.81
CA ILE A 56 -18.98 -2.20 21.30
C ILE A 56 -17.63 -2.03 22.01
N LEU A 57 -16.72 -1.22 21.46
CA LEU A 57 -15.44 -0.93 22.11
C LEU A 57 -15.60 -0.23 23.47
N ARG A 58 -16.68 0.51 23.67
CA ARG A 58 -17.00 1.24 24.92
C ARG A 58 -17.86 0.42 25.89
N GLY A 59 -18.63 -0.55 25.38
CA GLY A 59 -19.58 -1.37 26.12
C GLY A 59 -18.91 -2.32 27.12
N THR A 60 -19.65 -3.26 27.70
CA THR A 60 -19.13 -4.20 28.71
C THR A 60 -18.76 -5.57 28.15
N ASP A 61 -19.07 -5.84 26.88
CA ASP A 61 -19.00 -7.18 26.29
C ASP A 61 -17.57 -7.66 26.01
N LEU A 62 -16.60 -6.73 25.99
CA LEU A 62 -15.19 -7.01 25.84
C LEU A 62 -14.45 -6.89 27.19
N THR A 63 -13.42 -7.70 27.39
CA THR A 63 -12.51 -7.55 28.53
C THR A 63 -11.70 -6.25 28.42
N VAL A 64 -11.17 -5.77 29.55
CA VAL A 64 -10.34 -4.54 29.59
C VAL A 64 -9.13 -4.64 28.65
N ASP A 65 -8.48 -5.81 28.60
CA ASP A 65 -7.32 -6.03 27.75
C ASP A 65 -7.67 -6.05 26.26
N GLU A 66 -8.79 -6.69 25.88
CA GLU A 66 -9.29 -6.70 24.50
C GLU A 66 -9.63 -5.27 24.04
N LYS A 67 -10.36 -4.50 24.85
CA LYS A 67 -10.67 -3.09 24.56
C LYS A 67 -9.41 -2.27 24.33
N LYS A 68 -8.41 -2.43 25.20
CA LYS A 68 -7.13 -1.71 25.09
C LYS A 68 -6.42 -2.07 23.78
N ARG A 69 -6.34 -3.36 23.44
CA ARG A 69 -5.69 -3.84 22.20
C ARG A 69 -6.41 -3.33 20.95
N LEU A 70 -7.73 -3.44 20.91
CA LEU A 70 -8.55 -2.99 19.78
C LEU A 70 -8.51 -1.48 19.62
N THR A 71 -8.67 -0.73 20.72
CA THR A 71 -8.58 0.74 20.68
C THR A 71 -7.22 1.18 20.13
N ALA A 72 -6.13 0.55 20.56
CA ALA A 72 -4.80 0.82 20.04
C ALA A 72 -4.67 0.50 18.54
N LEU A 73 -5.21 -0.65 18.11
CA LEU A 73 -5.22 -1.04 16.69
C LEU A 73 -6.04 -0.06 15.84
N ILE A 74 -7.26 0.27 16.24
CA ILE A 74 -8.15 1.19 15.52
C ILE A 74 -7.57 2.60 15.48
N THR A 75 -7.01 3.08 16.59
CA THR A 75 -6.32 4.37 16.62
C THR A 75 -5.15 4.39 15.64
N LYS A 76 -4.37 3.30 15.59
CA LYS A 76 -3.27 3.15 14.64
C LYS A 76 -3.78 3.13 13.19
N LEU A 77 -4.74 2.27 12.85
CA LEU A 77 -5.32 2.19 11.50
C LEU A 77 -5.92 3.53 11.07
N LYS A 78 -6.62 4.24 11.96
CA LYS A 78 -7.15 5.59 11.68
C LYS A 78 -6.04 6.59 11.35
N LYS A 79 -4.97 6.62 12.15
CA LYS A 79 -3.80 7.49 11.90
C LYS A 79 -3.14 7.16 10.55
N GLU A 80 -3.20 5.90 10.14
CA GLU A 80 -2.66 5.41 8.88
C GLU A 80 -3.64 5.52 7.70
N ASN A 81 -4.82 6.13 7.87
CA ASN A 81 -5.87 6.17 6.84
C ASN A 81 -6.29 4.77 6.34
N ARG A 82 -6.36 3.79 7.26
CA ARG A 82 -6.68 2.36 7.02
C ARG A 82 -8.07 1.94 7.51
N ILE A 83 -8.98 2.89 7.68
CA ILE A 83 -10.37 2.64 8.05
C ILE A 83 -11.27 3.38 7.08
N ASP A 84 -12.13 2.65 6.37
CA ASP A 84 -13.12 3.21 5.45
C ASP A 84 -14.53 2.74 5.78
N THR A 85 -15.49 3.47 5.24
CA THR A 85 -16.87 3.01 5.09
C THR A 85 -17.17 2.77 3.62
N ALA A 86 -17.96 1.74 3.31
CA ALA A 86 -18.41 1.48 1.95
C ALA A 86 -19.11 2.71 1.35
N ASN A 87 -18.84 2.97 0.06
CA ASN A 87 -19.43 4.06 -0.69
C ASN A 87 -19.82 3.57 -2.11
N PRO A 88 -21.12 3.40 -2.42
CA PRO A 88 -22.27 3.67 -1.55
C PRO A 88 -22.32 2.74 -0.33
N PRO A 89 -22.95 3.17 0.78
CA PRO A 89 -23.14 2.31 1.95
C PRO A 89 -24.04 1.12 1.59
N LEU A 90 -23.85 0.00 2.28
CA LEU A 90 -24.77 -1.13 2.15
C LEU A 90 -26.14 -0.80 2.75
N SER A 91 -27.16 -1.51 2.27
CA SER A 91 -28.52 -1.46 2.80
C SER A 91 -28.65 -1.88 4.27
N GLY A 92 -27.60 -2.50 4.84
CA GLY A 92 -27.51 -2.87 6.25
C GLY A 92 -26.10 -3.28 6.70
N PRO A 93 -25.92 -3.58 8.01
CA PRO A 93 -24.65 -4.04 8.57
C PRO A 93 -24.24 -5.40 8.00
N LEU A 94 -22.94 -5.71 8.06
CA LEU A 94 -22.39 -6.97 7.54
C LEU A 94 -23.02 -8.21 8.19
N SER A 95 -23.45 -8.13 9.46
CA SER A 95 -24.17 -9.23 10.14
C SER A 95 -25.58 -9.50 9.58
N ARG A 96 -26.16 -8.54 8.86
CA ARG A 96 -27.50 -8.66 8.28
C ARG A 96 -27.48 -8.96 6.79
N VAL A 97 -26.31 -9.20 6.22
CA VAL A 97 -26.17 -9.71 4.86
C VAL A 97 -27.03 -10.98 4.72
N GLN A 98 -27.83 -11.01 3.67
CA GLN A 98 -28.76 -12.12 3.39
C GLN A 98 -28.29 -12.97 2.22
N THR A 99 -27.51 -12.39 1.32
CA THR A 99 -27.03 -13.09 0.12
C THR A 99 -25.55 -12.85 -0.12
N SER A 100 -24.90 -13.76 -0.83
CA SER A 100 -23.52 -13.56 -1.29
C SER A 100 -23.37 -12.33 -2.20
N LYS A 101 -24.43 -11.93 -2.91
CA LYS A 101 -24.43 -10.76 -3.79
C LYS A 101 -24.26 -9.45 -3.03
N ASP A 102 -24.81 -9.34 -1.81
CA ASP A 102 -24.65 -8.16 -0.97
C ASP A 102 -23.16 -7.91 -0.63
N ILE A 103 -22.36 -8.98 -0.62
CA ILE A 103 -20.91 -8.94 -0.34
C ILE A 103 -20.12 -8.63 -1.63
N GLU A 104 -20.58 -9.10 -2.79
CA GLU A 104 -20.00 -8.75 -4.09
C GLU A 104 -20.09 -7.23 -4.35
N GLU A 105 -21.19 -6.60 -3.96
CA GLU A 105 -21.41 -5.16 -4.15
C GLU A 105 -20.45 -4.26 -3.36
N LEU A 106 -19.78 -4.79 -2.32
CA LEU A 106 -18.78 -4.06 -1.54
C LEU A 106 -17.47 -3.84 -2.30
N HIS A 107 -17.23 -4.56 -3.40
CA HIS A 107 -15.94 -4.60 -4.05
C HIS A 107 -15.89 -3.75 -5.32
N LYS A 108 -14.98 -2.77 -5.36
CA LYS A 108 -14.62 -2.09 -6.62
C LYS A 108 -13.11 -1.96 -6.88
N MET A 109 -12.23 -2.13 -5.88
CA MET A 109 -10.79 -1.92 -6.08
C MET A 109 -9.82 -2.84 -5.31
N LEU A 110 -10.20 -3.53 -4.22
CA LEU A 110 -9.26 -4.32 -3.40
C LEU A 110 -9.86 -5.59 -2.83
N PRO A 111 -9.20 -6.77 -2.92
CA PRO A 111 -9.76 -8.05 -2.45
C PRO A 111 -10.45 -7.90 -1.10
N LEU A 112 -11.69 -8.39 -1.00
CA LEU A 112 -12.52 -8.24 0.17
C LEU A 112 -12.55 -9.54 0.97
N ILE A 113 -12.24 -9.47 2.26
CA ILE A 113 -12.44 -10.56 3.21
C ILE A 113 -13.48 -10.07 4.22
N ALA A 114 -14.70 -10.56 4.11
CA ALA A 114 -15.81 -10.24 5.01
C ALA A 114 -15.81 -11.20 6.21
N VAL A 115 -15.46 -10.67 7.37
CA VAL A 115 -15.52 -11.35 8.67
C VAL A 115 -16.91 -11.13 9.28
N VAL A 116 -17.71 -12.20 9.31
CA VAL A 116 -19.10 -12.19 9.78
C VAL A 116 -19.28 -13.06 11.02
N PRO A 117 -20.36 -12.87 11.79
CA PRO A 117 -20.73 -13.77 12.88
C PRO A 117 -20.94 -15.22 12.40
N GLY A 118 -20.74 -16.19 13.29
CA GLY A 118 -20.85 -17.61 12.95
C GLY A 118 -22.25 -18.00 12.51
N ASP A 119 -23.29 -17.45 13.16
CA ASP A 119 -24.69 -17.69 12.80
C ASP A 119 -25.03 -17.16 11.39
N THR A 120 -24.42 -16.04 11.02
CA THR A 120 -24.56 -15.39 9.73
C THR A 120 -23.83 -16.19 8.66
N PHE A 121 -22.64 -16.70 8.97
CA PHE A 121 -21.92 -17.60 8.07
C PHE A 121 -22.71 -18.88 7.78
N VAL A 122 -23.21 -19.57 8.81
CA VAL A 122 -24.01 -20.80 8.66
C VAL A 122 -25.29 -20.54 7.87
N ARG A 123 -25.93 -19.37 8.06
CA ARG A 123 -27.10 -18.97 7.27
C ARG A 123 -26.77 -18.79 5.79
N LEU A 124 -25.63 -18.17 5.47
CA LEU A 124 -25.20 -17.91 4.10
C LEU A 124 -24.66 -19.16 3.40
N PHE A 125 -24.00 -20.05 4.14
CA PHE A 125 -23.30 -21.24 3.62
C PHE A 125 -23.61 -22.48 4.48
N PRO A 126 -24.86 -22.99 4.48
CA PRO A 126 -25.29 -24.05 5.39
C PRO A 126 -24.57 -25.39 5.21
N GLU A 127 -23.98 -25.62 4.03
CA GLU A 127 -23.23 -26.84 3.71
C GLU A 127 -21.72 -26.69 4.03
N ASN A 128 -21.26 -25.50 4.41
CA ASN A 128 -19.85 -25.20 4.67
C ASN A 128 -19.56 -25.18 6.17
N ASN A 129 -18.92 -26.25 6.65
CA ASN A 129 -18.50 -26.38 8.04
C ASN A 129 -17.08 -25.85 8.30
N GLU A 130 -16.38 -25.37 7.27
CA GLU A 130 -14.99 -24.89 7.36
C GLU A 130 -14.93 -23.44 7.82
N GLY A 131 -16.04 -22.69 7.80
CA GLY A 131 -16.06 -21.29 8.25
C GLY A 131 -15.38 -20.32 7.29
N LEU A 132 -15.08 -20.74 6.07
CA LEU A 132 -14.50 -19.93 4.99
C LEU A 132 -15.20 -20.27 3.67
N ALA A 133 -15.71 -19.27 2.97
CA ALA A 133 -16.37 -19.43 1.68
C ALA A 133 -15.83 -18.43 0.65
N HIS A 134 -15.54 -18.92 -0.55
CA HIS A 134 -15.15 -18.08 -1.67
C HIS A 134 -16.38 -17.55 -2.41
N ILE A 135 -16.35 -16.26 -2.69
CA ILE A 135 -17.34 -15.55 -3.50
C ILE A 135 -16.67 -15.12 -4.81
N ARG A 136 -17.47 -14.63 -5.77
CA ARG A 136 -16.95 -14.13 -7.05
C ARG A 136 -15.98 -12.97 -6.86
N ASP A 137 -15.18 -12.74 -7.90
CA ASP A 137 -14.29 -11.57 -8.05
C ASP A 137 -13.26 -11.39 -6.92
N GLY A 138 -12.92 -12.49 -6.24
CA GLY A 138 -11.91 -12.51 -5.19
C GLY A 138 -12.42 -12.00 -3.84
N ALA A 139 -13.74 -11.87 -3.66
CA ALA A 139 -14.33 -11.70 -2.34
C ALA A 139 -14.39 -13.03 -1.58
N GLU A 140 -14.18 -12.99 -0.28
CA GLU A 140 -14.24 -14.15 0.61
C GLU A 140 -15.05 -13.80 1.85
N VAL A 141 -15.80 -14.76 2.38
CA VAL A 141 -16.53 -14.64 3.64
C VAL A 141 -15.92 -15.61 4.62
N THR A 142 -15.68 -15.17 5.84
CA THR A 142 -15.05 -15.97 6.86
C THR A 142 -15.66 -15.66 8.23
N VAL A 143 -15.57 -16.61 9.15
CA VAL A 143 -15.70 -16.32 10.58
C VAL A 143 -14.36 -15.86 11.14
N GLY A 144 -14.36 -15.30 12.35
CA GLY A 144 -13.15 -14.78 12.98
C GLY A 144 -12.05 -15.82 13.22
N GLU A 145 -12.41 -17.09 13.43
CA GLU A 145 -11.48 -18.22 13.63
C GLU A 145 -10.61 -18.51 12.41
N THR A 146 -11.16 -18.31 11.21
CA THR A 146 -10.58 -18.78 9.94
C THR A 146 -10.11 -17.63 9.05
N VAL A 147 -10.14 -16.40 9.55
CA VAL A 147 -9.71 -15.21 8.80
C VAL A 147 -8.26 -15.32 8.29
N SER A 148 -7.38 -15.98 9.04
CA SER A 148 -5.99 -16.21 8.64
C SER A 148 -5.83 -17.21 7.49
N GLN A 149 -6.88 -17.99 7.21
CA GLN A 149 -6.91 -19.03 6.18
C GLN A 149 -7.51 -18.52 4.86
N ALA A 150 -8.04 -17.29 4.84
CA ALA A 150 -8.57 -16.66 3.63
C ALA A 150 -7.51 -16.69 2.50
N THR A 151 -7.88 -17.19 1.32
CA THR A 151 -6.93 -17.42 0.21
C THR A 151 -6.34 -16.11 -0.28
N GLN A 152 -7.09 -15.01 -0.28
CA GLN A 152 -6.56 -13.70 -0.65
C GLN A 152 -5.48 -13.23 0.33
N LEU A 153 -5.67 -13.50 1.62
CA LEU A 153 -4.67 -13.18 2.62
C LEU A 153 -3.42 -14.04 2.46
N GLN A 154 -3.58 -15.34 2.23
CA GLN A 154 -2.45 -16.25 1.97
C GLN A 154 -1.63 -15.78 0.76
N LYS A 155 -2.30 -15.41 -0.34
CA LYS A 155 -1.62 -14.82 -1.52
C LYS A 155 -0.81 -13.57 -1.17
N LEU A 156 -1.36 -12.68 -0.34
CA LEU A 156 -0.63 -11.47 0.11
C LEU A 156 0.55 -11.81 1.02
N GLN A 157 0.43 -12.84 1.86
CA GLN A 157 1.52 -13.31 2.72
C GLN A 157 2.63 -13.98 1.90
N GLU A 158 2.27 -14.86 0.95
CA GLU A 158 3.19 -15.48 0.01
C GLU A 158 3.94 -14.42 -0.80
N LEU A 159 3.23 -13.42 -1.31
CA LEU A 159 3.83 -12.32 -2.03
C LEU A 159 4.74 -11.47 -1.13
N ALA A 160 4.42 -11.28 0.15
CA ALA A 160 5.32 -10.62 1.09
C ALA A 160 6.59 -11.43 1.37
N GLN A 161 6.54 -12.76 1.23
CA GLN A 161 7.65 -13.69 1.48
C GLN A 161 8.46 -14.01 0.22
N ALA A 162 7.88 -13.93 -0.97
CA ALA A 162 8.52 -14.32 -2.23
C ALA A 162 9.77 -13.50 -2.54
N GLN A 163 9.78 -12.22 -2.15
CA GLN A 163 10.91 -11.28 -2.21
C GLN A 163 11.55 -11.04 -3.59
N ASN A 164 11.10 -11.70 -4.66
CA ASN A 164 11.63 -11.50 -6.01
C ASN A 164 10.59 -11.83 -7.09
N PHE A 165 10.61 -11.07 -8.18
CA PHE A 165 9.96 -11.42 -9.44
C PHE A 165 11.00 -11.86 -10.48
N SER A 166 10.79 -13.01 -11.11
CA SER A 166 11.75 -13.56 -12.08
C SER A 166 11.83 -12.73 -13.36
N SER A 167 12.95 -12.89 -14.08
CA SER A 167 13.10 -12.42 -15.46
C SER A 167 11.90 -12.82 -16.33
N GLY A 168 11.52 -11.94 -17.25
CA GLY A 168 10.34 -12.09 -18.11
C GLY A 168 9.02 -11.67 -17.47
N THR A 169 8.96 -11.44 -16.15
CA THR A 169 7.73 -10.94 -15.51
C THR A 169 7.36 -9.56 -16.04
N ALA A 170 6.08 -9.36 -16.39
CA ALA A 170 5.58 -8.07 -16.82
C ALA A 170 5.62 -7.04 -15.67
N ARG A 171 6.10 -5.83 -15.93
CA ARG A 171 6.12 -4.75 -14.92
C ARG A 171 4.73 -4.38 -14.40
N GLU A 172 3.70 -4.55 -15.21
CA GLU A 172 2.30 -4.37 -14.79
C GLU A 172 1.89 -5.38 -13.72
N LYS A 173 2.42 -6.60 -13.77
CA LYS A 173 2.20 -7.59 -12.70
C LYS A 173 2.85 -7.11 -11.40
N VAL A 174 4.09 -6.64 -11.46
CA VAL A 174 4.79 -6.06 -10.29
C VAL A 174 3.99 -4.89 -9.70
N TRP A 175 3.51 -3.99 -10.56
CA TRP A 175 2.64 -2.88 -10.15
C TRP A 175 1.39 -3.34 -9.43
N ASN A 176 0.61 -4.24 -10.05
CA ASN A 176 -0.65 -4.73 -9.50
C ASN A 176 -0.46 -5.46 -8.17
N ASP A 177 0.57 -6.31 -8.08
CA ASP A 177 0.85 -7.13 -6.92
C ASP A 177 1.37 -6.30 -5.73
N LEU A 178 2.34 -5.39 -5.99
CA LEU A 178 3.01 -4.67 -4.91
C LEU A 178 2.34 -3.33 -4.61
N PHE A 179 2.21 -2.48 -5.62
CA PHE A 179 2.04 -1.03 -5.44
C PHE A 179 0.59 -0.56 -5.58
N ALA A 180 -0.16 -1.08 -6.54
CA ALA A 180 -1.49 -0.57 -6.93
C ALA A 180 -2.42 -0.41 -5.73
N SER A 181 -2.48 -1.43 -4.85
CA SER A 181 -3.35 -1.39 -3.69
C SER A 181 -2.97 -0.32 -2.65
N LEU A 182 -1.68 -0.02 -2.54
CA LEU A 182 -1.19 1.02 -1.63
C LEU A 182 -1.39 2.40 -2.27
N ALA A 183 -1.03 2.52 -3.54
CA ALA A 183 -1.22 3.73 -4.34
C ALA A 183 -2.67 4.22 -4.28
N ALA A 184 -3.64 3.33 -4.47
CA ALA A 184 -5.08 3.64 -4.42
C ALA A 184 -5.57 4.21 -3.08
N ARG A 185 -4.77 4.10 -2.01
CA ARG A 185 -5.19 4.39 -0.64
C ARG A 185 -4.46 5.55 0.01
N PHE A 186 -3.15 5.66 -0.22
CA PHE A 186 -2.32 6.61 0.50
C PHE A 186 -2.11 7.87 -0.34
N PRO A 187 -2.51 9.05 0.17
CA PRO A 187 -2.34 10.32 -0.56
C PRO A 187 -0.90 10.84 -0.50
N ARG A 188 0.04 10.06 0.06
CA ARG A 188 1.44 10.43 0.20
C ARG A 188 2.31 9.26 -0.21
N VAL A 189 3.17 9.49 -1.18
CA VAL A 189 4.15 8.51 -1.65
C VAL A 189 5.53 9.14 -1.56
N SER A 190 6.48 8.40 -0.99
CA SER A 190 7.89 8.78 -0.95
C SER A 190 8.69 7.77 -1.75
N ILE A 191 9.57 8.23 -2.63
CA ILE A 191 10.48 7.42 -3.42
C ILE A 191 11.89 7.83 -3.04
N LEU A 192 12.64 6.96 -2.38
CA LEU A 192 14.07 7.16 -2.14
C LEU A 192 14.85 6.26 -3.06
N ASP A 193 15.47 6.85 -4.07
CA ASP A 193 16.35 6.16 -4.99
C ASP A 193 17.33 7.15 -5.61
N ARG A 194 18.61 6.95 -5.31
CA ARG A 194 19.70 7.80 -5.80
C ARG A 194 19.78 7.86 -7.32
N TYR A 195 19.27 6.86 -8.03
CA TYR A 195 19.38 6.77 -9.49
C TYR A 195 18.08 7.04 -10.22
N VAL A 196 16.99 7.41 -9.52
CA VAL A 196 15.66 7.48 -10.11
C VAL A 196 15.57 8.41 -11.32
N LEU A 197 16.36 9.50 -11.35
CA LEU A 197 16.41 10.47 -12.44
C LEU A 197 17.43 10.14 -13.53
N THR A 198 18.33 9.18 -13.31
CA THR A 198 19.49 8.90 -14.18
C THR A 198 19.09 8.67 -15.64
N GLU A 199 17.96 7.99 -15.88
CA GLU A 199 17.48 7.75 -17.23
C GLU A 199 17.02 9.04 -17.93
N LEU A 200 16.24 9.89 -17.24
CA LEU A 200 15.78 11.19 -17.78
C LEU A 200 16.98 12.06 -18.19
N VAL A 201 17.99 12.11 -17.33
CA VAL A 201 19.23 12.87 -17.58
C VAL A 201 19.96 12.33 -18.81
N ASN A 202 20.16 11.02 -18.90
CA ASN A 202 20.88 10.41 -20.02
C ASN A 202 20.20 10.66 -21.37
N ARG A 203 18.86 10.74 -21.41
CA ARG A 203 18.09 11.02 -22.63
C ARG A 203 18.32 12.44 -23.14
N GLU A 204 18.25 13.42 -22.24
CA GLU A 204 18.54 14.82 -22.58
C GLU A 204 19.95 14.96 -23.16
N SER A 205 20.93 14.30 -22.54
CA SER A 205 22.33 14.46 -22.94
C SER A 205 22.70 13.76 -24.25
N ARG A 206 22.06 12.62 -24.57
CA ARG A 206 22.46 11.78 -25.72
C ARG A 206 21.55 11.93 -26.94
N GLY A 207 20.46 12.67 -26.81
CA GLY A 207 19.39 12.73 -27.81
C GLY A 207 18.63 11.40 -27.90
N THR A 208 17.42 11.45 -28.45
CA THR A 208 16.52 10.31 -28.65
C THR A 208 17.02 9.40 -29.78
N SER A 209 18.12 8.68 -29.57
CA SER A 209 18.43 7.55 -30.45
C SER A 209 17.29 6.53 -30.33
N ALA A 210 16.86 5.95 -31.46
CA ALA A 210 15.68 5.08 -31.52
C ALA A 210 15.76 3.81 -30.63
N GLN A 211 16.91 3.54 -30.00
CA GLN A 211 17.12 2.45 -29.05
C GLN A 211 16.64 2.78 -27.61
N PHE A 212 16.41 4.06 -27.26
CA PHE A 212 15.95 4.48 -25.92
C PHE A 212 14.42 4.77 -25.88
N LYS A 213 13.61 4.00 -26.62
CA LYS A 213 12.17 4.24 -26.77
C LYS A 213 11.27 3.59 -25.71
N ALA A 214 11.82 2.80 -24.78
CA ALA A 214 11.00 2.17 -23.74
C ALA A 214 10.52 3.21 -22.72
N PRO A 215 9.27 3.14 -22.22
CA PRO A 215 8.76 4.10 -21.24
C PRO A 215 9.55 4.07 -19.93
N GLU A 216 10.08 5.24 -19.56
CA GLU A 216 10.94 5.54 -18.41
C GLU A 216 10.33 5.01 -17.12
N HIS A 217 11.11 4.32 -16.28
CA HIS A 217 10.57 3.68 -15.07
C HIS A 217 9.88 4.69 -14.15
N LEU A 218 10.45 5.90 -14.00
CA LEU A 218 9.86 6.95 -13.17
C LEU A 218 8.56 7.48 -13.79
N VAL A 219 8.55 7.83 -15.07
CA VAL A 219 7.35 8.36 -15.75
C VAL A 219 6.24 7.34 -15.82
N TRP A 220 6.56 6.07 -16.11
CA TRP A 220 5.59 4.98 -16.03
C TRP A 220 5.02 4.85 -14.62
N PHE A 221 5.86 4.88 -13.59
CA PHE A 221 5.43 4.77 -12.21
C PHE A 221 4.54 5.95 -11.77
N LEU A 222 4.93 7.19 -12.13
CA LEU A 222 4.13 8.40 -11.89
C LEU A 222 2.80 8.34 -12.63
N SER A 223 2.78 7.88 -13.88
CA SER A 223 1.53 7.70 -14.65
C SER A 223 0.58 6.69 -13.99
N ARG A 224 1.13 5.61 -13.43
CA ARG A 224 0.35 4.60 -12.71
C ARG A 224 -0.17 5.13 -11.37
N LEU A 225 0.63 5.91 -10.65
CA LEU A 225 0.19 6.62 -9.45
C LEU A 225 -0.91 7.63 -9.76
N ASP A 226 -0.73 8.45 -10.79
CA ASP A 226 -1.66 9.50 -11.19
C ASP A 226 -3.02 8.97 -11.64
N TYR A 227 -3.04 7.76 -12.18
CA TYR A 227 -4.28 7.09 -12.55
C TYR A 227 -5.10 6.63 -11.33
N ILE A 228 -4.46 6.01 -10.32
CA ILE A 228 -5.20 5.27 -9.27
C ILE A 228 -5.24 5.95 -7.90
N SER A 229 -4.30 6.86 -7.60
CA SER A 229 -4.14 7.38 -6.24
C SER A 229 -5.35 8.22 -5.79
N PRO A 230 -5.53 8.48 -4.48
CA PRO A 230 -6.53 9.43 -4.02
C PRO A 230 -6.32 10.82 -4.64
N PRO A 231 -7.39 11.59 -4.92
CA PRO A 231 -7.24 13.00 -5.31
C PRO A 231 -6.41 13.78 -4.27
N GLY A 232 -5.53 14.65 -4.74
CA GLY A 232 -4.64 15.42 -3.86
C GLY A 232 -3.38 14.65 -3.44
N THR A 233 -2.99 13.62 -4.20
CA THR A 233 -1.81 12.81 -3.87
C THR A 233 -0.54 13.63 -4.03
N ARG A 234 0.36 13.48 -3.06
CA ARG A 234 1.69 14.07 -3.06
C ARG A 234 2.77 13.00 -3.22
N VAL A 235 3.70 13.23 -4.14
CA VAL A 235 4.86 12.37 -4.36
C VAL A 235 6.12 13.14 -3.97
N THR A 236 6.91 12.62 -3.04
CA THR A 236 8.23 13.18 -2.68
C THR A 236 9.32 12.25 -3.19
N ILE A 237 10.24 12.77 -4.00
CA ILE A 237 11.36 12.02 -4.59
C ILE A 237 12.66 12.44 -3.89
N TYR A 238 13.32 11.49 -3.24
CA TYR A 238 14.63 11.63 -2.62
C TYR A 238 15.69 11.01 -3.51
N THR A 239 16.63 11.82 -4.00
CA THR A 239 17.55 11.35 -5.04
C THR A 239 18.92 12.01 -4.99
N GLN A 240 19.84 11.53 -5.84
CA GLN A 240 21.14 12.14 -6.04
C GLN A 240 21.05 13.24 -7.08
N LEU A 241 21.56 14.41 -6.71
CA LEU A 241 21.82 15.51 -7.61
C LEU A 241 23.30 15.46 -7.94
N GLU A 242 23.67 14.72 -8.97
CA GLU A 242 25.05 14.68 -9.47
C GLU A 242 25.17 15.37 -10.81
N ASN A 243 26.33 16.02 -10.95
CA ASN A 243 26.92 16.42 -12.20
C ASN A 243 27.18 15.14 -13.00
N PRO A 244 26.49 14.88 -14.12
CA PRO A 244 26.87 13.78 -14.99
C PRO A 244 28.34 14.00 -15.40
N ARG A 245 28.97 12.92 -15.84
CA ARG A 245 30.38 12.88 -16.26
C ARG A 245 30.75 14.05 -17.19
N ALA A 246 32.06 14.23 -17.38
CA ALA A 246 32.79 15.30 -18.10
C ALA A 246 32.29 15.74 -19.51
N ASP A 247 31.14 15.27 -19.95
CA ASP A 247 30.45 15.44 -21.23
C ASP A 247 29.51 16.67 -21.26
N GLY A 248 29.47 17.52 -20.23
CA GLY A 248 29.05 18.93 -20.37
C GLY A 248 27.62 19.30 -19.98
N TYR A 249 26.87 18.44 -19.30
CA TYR A 249 25.63 18.86 -18.61
C TYR A 249 25.95 19.26 -17.17
N GLY A 250 25.51 20.46 -16.78
CA GLY A 250 25.77 21.03 -15.46
C GLY A 250 25.07 20.28 -14.32
N PRO A 251 25.33 20.67 -13.06
CA PRO A 251 24.64 20.11 -11.91
C PRO A 251 23.13 20.29 -12.06
N ILE A 252 22.37 19.20 -11.85
CA ILE A 252 20.92 19.24 -11.78
C ILE A 252 20.58 19.59 -10.34
N ASP A 253 20.04 20.78 -10.11
CA ASP A 253 19.37 21.10 -8.85
C ASP A 253 17.93 20.53 -8.83
N ALA A 254 17.23 20.67 -7.71
CA ALA A 254 15.88 20.13 -7.59
C ALA A 254 14.88 20.77 -8.59
N ASP A 255 15.05 22.06 -8.92
CA ASP A 255 14.23 22.74 -9.93
C ASP A 255 14.45 22.14 -11.32
N SER A 256 15.72 21.97 -11.73
CA SER A 256 16.07 21.31 -12.99
C SER A 256 15.56 19.87 -13.06
N ALA A 257 15.51 19.17 -11.92
CA ALA A 257 14.93 17.83 -11.85
C ALA A 257 13.41 17.83 -12.05
N LEU A 258 12.69 18.82 -11.52
CA LEU A 258 11.26 18.98 -11.77
C LEU A 258 11.00 19.35 -13.23
N ASP A 259 11.78 20.25 -13.82
CA ASP A 259 11.70 20.60 -15.24
C ASP A 259 11.96 19.39 -16.14
N LEU A 260 12.81 18.44 -15.71
CA LEU A 260 13.00 17.17 -16.41
C LEU A 260 11.75 16.29 -16.31
N ILE A 261 11.16 16.18 -15.13
CA ILE A 261 9.95 15.37 -14.94
C ILE A 261 8.79 15.96 -15.76
N ASP A 262 8.56 17.27 -15.69
CA ASP A 262 7.49 17.97 -16.42
C ASP A 262 7.58 17.76 -17.93
N ARG A 263 8.78 17.86 -18.50
CA ARG A 263 8.98 17.66 -19.95
C ARG A 263 8.72 16.24 -20.43
N HIS A 264 8.93 15.23 -19.59
CA HIS A 264 8.85 13.82 -19.98
C HIS A 264 7.58 13.12 -19.48
N TRP A 265 6.94 13.64 -18.44
CA TRP A 265 5.70 13.10 -17.89
C TRP A 265 4.56 14.11 -18.04
N ALA A 266 3.62 13.80 -18.93
CA ALA A 266 2.37 14.52 -19.04
C ALA A 266 1.35 13.94 -18.03
N PRO A 267 0.96 14.69 -16.98
CA PRO A 267 -0.08 14.25 -16.04
C PRO A 267 -1.41 14.10 -16.76
N LEU A 268 -2.28 13.21 -16.26
CA LEU A 268 -3.64 13.09 -16.78
C LEU A 268 -4.44 14.35 -16.42
N GLU A 269 -5.33 14.79 -17.31
CA GLU A 269 -6.24 15.92 -17.05
C GLU A 269 -7.05 15.68 -15.77
N ASP A 270 -7.65 14.48 -15.66
CA ASP A 270 -8.33 13.98 -14.46
C ASP A 270 -7.38 13.25 -13.48
N GLY A 271 -6.07 13.54 -13.56
CA GLY A 271 -5.03 12.97 -12.71
C GLY A 271 -5.26 13.20 -11.21
N ARG A 272 -4.59 12.39 -10.40
CA ARG A 272 -4.77 12.32 -8.95
C ARG A 272 -3.60 12.92 -8.18
N ILE A 273 -2.43 13.05 -8.81
CA ILE A 273 -1.27 13.71 -8.21
C ILE A 273 -1.48 15.22 -8.30
N GLU A 274 -1.36 15.89 -7.15
CA GLU A 274 -1.43 17.35 -7.02
C GLU A 274 -0.05 17.96 -6.91
N THR A 275 0.89 17.25 -6.28
CA THR A 275 2.22 17.80 -5.98
C THR A 275 3.31 16.76 -6.19
N ILE A 276 4.37 17.16 -6.89
CA ILE A 276 5.67 16.47 -6.88
C ILE A 276 6.69 17.35 -6.16
N GLU A 277 7.36 16.77 -5.17
CA GLU A 277 8.49 17.38 -4.48
C GLU A 277 9.76 16.62 -4.85
N VAL A 278 10.84 17.32 -5.17
CA VAL A 278 12.17 16.72 -5.32
C VAL A 278 13.06 17.24 -4.21
N CYS A 279 13.63 16.31 -3.43
CA CYS A 279 14.61 16.58 -2.39
C CYS A 279 15.90 15.84 -2.76
N GLY A 280 16.91 16.58 -3.19
CA GLY A 280 18.13 16.00 -3.73
C GLY A 280 19.40 16.50 -3.05
N VAL A 281 20.45 15.68 -3.09
CA VAL A 281 21.75 15.95 -2.42
C VAL A 281 22.91 15.49 -3.28
N GLN A 282 24.14 15.96 -3.01
CA GLN A 282 25.34 15.32 -3.53
C GLN A 282 25.57 14.02 -2.75
N TRP A 283 25.17 12.90 -3.35
CA TRP A 283 25.10 11.62 -2.64
C TRP A 283 26.47 11.06 -2.27
N ARG A 284 26.83 11.16 -0.99
CA ARG A 284 28.03 10.54 -0.42
C ARG A 284 27.71 9.18 0.18
N ALA A 285 28.24 8.11 -0.40
CA ALA A 285 28.04 6.73 0.04
C ALA A 285 28.26 6.49 1.56
N LYS A 286 29.23 7.18 2.17
CA LYS A 286 29.53 7.01 3.60
C LYS A 286 28.50 7.63 4.55
N THR A 287 27.72 8.61 4.10
CA THR A 287 26.83 9.42 4.96
C THR A 287 25.37 9.34 4.56
N HIS A 288 25.07 8.85 3.36
CA HIS A 288 23.71 8.73 2.84
C HIS A 288 23.32 7.25 2.70
N PRO A 289 22.03 6.92 2.79
CA PRO A 289 21.54 5.55 2.64
C PRO A 289 21.98 4.93 1.31
N HIS A 290 22.17 3.62 1.29
CA HIS A 290 22.35 2.85 0.05
C HIS A 290 21.06 2.14 -0.37
N ASN A 291 20.17 1.93 0.58
CA ASN A 291 18.89 1.27 0.35
C ASN A 291 18.03 2.18 -0.52
N ARG A 292 17.26 1.56 -1.41
CA ARG A 292 16.23 2.25 -2.19
C ARG A 292 14.89 1.78 -1.67
N HIS A 293 13.92 2.67 -1.58
CA HIS A 293 12.60 2.29 -1.10
C HIS A 293 11.49 3.17 -1.65
N ILE A 294 10.29 2.63 -1.62
CA ILE A 294 9.05 3.36 -1.86
C ILE A 294 8.17 3.21 -0.63
N ARG A 295 7.70 4.32 -0.07
CA ARG A 295 6.86 4.36 1.12
C ARG A 295 5.51 4.99 0.79
N PHE A 296 4.44 4.40 1.29
CA PHE A 296 3.05 4.84 1.12
C PHE A 296 2.46 5.22 2.48
N GLY A 297 2.09 6.48 2.63
CA GLY A 297 1.72 7.06 3.92
C GLY A 297 2.84 6.88 4.94
N ASP A 298 2.49 6.78 6.23
CA ASP A 298 3.47 6.67 7.32
C ASP A 298 3.67 5.24 7.85
N SER A 299 3.14 4.23 7.17
CA SER A 299 3.03 2.88 7.74
C SER A 299 3.42 1.72 6.85
N LEU A 300 3.49 1.88 5.53
CA LEU A 300 3.76 0.77 4.62
C LEU A 300 4.78 1.19 3.55
N GLY A 301 5.55 0.23 3.04
CA GLY A 301 6.49 0.48 1.97
C GLY A 301 7.21 -0.77 1.48
N PHE A 302 8.13 -0.57 0.56
CA PHE A 302 8.96 -1.61 -0.03
C PHE A 302 10.41 -1.14 -0.09
N LYS A 303 11.34 -1.98 0.36
CA LYS A 303 12.74 -1.83 -0.03
C LYS A 303 12.94 -2.52 -1.38
N LEU A 304 13.68 -1.87 -2.27
CA LEU A 304 13.95 -2.34 -3.62
C LEU A 304 15.47 -2.41 -3.78
N ASP A 305 16.03 -3.58 -4.05
CA ASP A 305 17.49 -3.72 -4.12
C ASP A 305 18.04 -2.99 -5.35
N GLU A 306 17.32 -3.10 -6.46
CA GLU A 306 17.68 -2.50 -7.75
C GLU A 306 16.91 -1.21 -8.06
N GLY A 307 16.05 -0.75 -7.15
CA GLY A 307 15.27 0.48 -7.35
C GLY A 307 14.23 0.34 -8.45
N LEU A 308 13.81 1.46 -9.03
CA LEU A 308 12.84 1.43 -10.14
C LEU A 308 13.45 1.01 -11.49
N ASP A 309 14.79 0.96 -11.59
CA ASP A 309 15.53 0.69 -12.84
C ASP A 309 15.09 -0.61 -13.54
N ARG A 310 14.71 -1.64 -12.77
CA ARG A 310 14.24 -2.93 -13.31
C ARG A 310 12.86 -2.87 -13.98
N LEU A 311 12.12 -1.77 -13.79
CA LEU A 311 10.78 -1.55 -14.35
C LEU A 311 10.78 -0.64 -15.58
N ALA A 312 11.97 -0.28 -16.10
CA ALA A 312 12.15 0.53 -17.30
C ALA A 312 11.62 -0.13 -18.58
N HIS A 313 11.53 -1.47 -18.59
CA HIS A 313 11.02 -2.24 -19.71
C HIS A 313 9.66 -2.88 -19.38
N PRO A 314 8.80 -3.15 -20.39
CA PRO A 314 7.52 -3.84 -20.18
C PRO A 314 7.63 -5.16 -19.42
N THR A 315 8.77 -5.84 -19.52
CA THR A 315 9.13 -7.04 -18.77
C THR A 315 10.47 -6.86 -18.08
N ILE A 316 10.67 -7.50 -16.92
CA ILE A 316 11.96 -7.56 -16.24
C ILE A 316 12.97 -8.25 -17.18
N ALA A 317 13.96 -7.50 -17.63
CA ALA A 317 14.92 -7.98 -18.64
C ALA A 317 16.14 -8.70 -18.03
N TYR A 318 16.32 -8.63 -16.72
CA TYR A 318 17.54 -9.08 -16.04
C TYR A 318 17.35 -10.43 -15.37
N ASP A 319 18.34 -11.32 -15.52
CA ASP A 319 18.30 -12.68 -14.97
C ASP A 319 18.13 -12.73 -13.45
N SER A 320 18.62 -11.71 -12.73
CA SER A 320 18.46 -11.60 -11.27
C SER A 320 17.00 -11.35 -10.85
N GLY A 321 16.14 -10.87 -11.75
CA GLY A 321 14.79 -10.48 -11.42
C GLY A 321 14.66 -9.04 -10.87
N PHE A 322 13.61 -8.84 -10.08
CA PHE A 322 13.30 -7.61 -9.33
C PHE A 322 13.08 -7.96 -7.87
N SER A 323 14.07 -7.63 -7.04
CA SER A 323 14.11 -8.02 -5.64
C SER A 323 13.47 -6.94 -4.77
N TYR A 324 12.62 -7.37 -3.83
CA TYR A 324 11.92 -6.46 -2.93
C TYR A 324 11.75 -7.05 -1.53
N SER A 325 11.53 -6.17 -0.56
CA SER A 325 11.14 -6.54 0.80
C SER A 325 10.01 -5.65 1.29
N TYR A 326 8.89 -6.26 1.69
CA TYR A 326 7.75 -5.54 2.21
C TYR A 326 7.98 -5.04 3.64
N ALA A 327 7.82 -3.73 3.85
CA ALA A 327 8.00 -3.07 5.12
C ALA A 327 6.65 -2.60 5.67
N TRP A 328 6.10 -3.39 6.60
CA TRP A 328 4.88 -3.04 7.35
C TRP A 328 5.13 -2.95 8.86
N ARG A 329 6.25 -3.53 9.33
CA ARG A 329 6.62 -3.47 10.74
C ARG A 329 7.08 -2.06 11.10
N PRO A 330 6.68 -1.51 12.26
CA PRO A 330 6.98 -0.13 12.65
C PRO A 330 8.47 0.22 12.58
N GLU A 331 9.35 -0.68 12.97
CA GLU A 331 10.80 -0.50 12.96
C GLU A 331 11.37 -0.39 11.54
N HIS A 332 10.84 -1.14 10.58
CA HIS A 332 11.28 -1.08 9.17
C HIS A 332 10.84 0.23 8.52
N VAL A 333 9.61 0.65 8.78
CA VAL A 333 9.06 1.90 8.24
C VAL A 333 9.72 3.11 8.89
N ARG A 334 10.00 3.05 10.20
CA ARG A 334 10.79 4.07 10.90
C ARG A 334 12.16 4.22 10.26
N LYS A 335 12.84 3.10 9.95
CA LYS A 335 14.15 3.15 9.29
C LYS A 335 14.10 3.81 7.92
N MET A 336 13.06 3.54 7.12
CA MET A 336 12.85 4.25 5.83
C MET A 336 12.72 5.76 6.03
N ARG A 337 11.95 6.20 7.04
CA ARG A 337 11.80 7.62 7.37
C ARG A 337 13.07 8.27 7.87
N GLU A 338 13.87 7.55 8.65
CA GLU A 338 15.20 8.00 9.08
C GLU A 338 16.09 8.22 7.87
N ASP A 339 16.11 7.27 6.93
CA ASP A 339 16.88 7.36 5.69
C ASP A 339 16.44 8.57 4.82
N GLU A 340 15.13 8.83 4.69
CA GLU A 340 14.59 10.05 4.04
C GLU A 340 14.96 11.34 4.78
N SER A 341 14.96 11.31 6.12
CA SER A 341 15.29 12.45 6.95
C SER A 341 16.78 12.79 6.88
N LEU A 342 17.65 11.79 6.70
CA LEU A 342 19.08 12.01 6.46
C LEU A 342 19.29 12.85 5.20
N ILE A 343 18.60 12.53 4.10
CA ILE A 343 18.67 13.33 2.87
C ILE A 343 18.15 14.75 3.10
N ARG A 344 16.97 14.88 3.73
CA ARG A 344 16.33 16.18 3.98
C ARG A 344 17.18 17.11 4.86
N ASN A 345 17.97 16.54 5.77
CA ASN A 345 18.79 17.28 6.72
C ASN A 345 20.25 17.43 6.27
N SER A 346 20.62 16.98 5.06
CA SER A 346 21.96 17.16 4.51
C SER A 346 22.25 18.64 4.26
N ALA A 347 23.51 19.06 4.48
CA ALA A 347 23.91 20.46 4.36
C ALA A 347 23.88 21.00 2.92
N ASP A 348 23.97 20.09 1.94
CA ASP A 348 23.97 20.33 0.50
C ASP A 348 22.62 19.98 -0.14
N MET A 349 21.56 19.89 0.66
CA MET A 349 20.21 19.57 0.18
C MET A 349 19.64 20.70 -0.67
N SER A 350 19.08 20.31 -1.82
CA SER A 350 18.26 21.15 -2.70
C SER A 350 16.83 20.59 -2.71
N TRP A 351 15.85 21.49 -2.62
CA TRP A 351 14.44 21.17 -2.55
C TRP A 351 13.67 22.03 -3.54
N ALA A 352 12.79 21.39 -4.31
CA ALA A 352 11.82 22.08 -5.15
C ALA A 352 10.45 21.39 -5.09
N GLU A 353 9.39 22.14 -5.37
CA GLU A 353 8.01 21.67 -5.40
C GLU A 353 7.33 22.10 -6.70
N TRP A 354 6.70 21.15 -7.39
CA TRP A 354 5.83 21.39 -8.53
C TRP A 354 4.39 21.07 -8.15
N LYS A 355 3.53 22.09 -8.16
CA LYS A 355 2.08 21.93 -8.06
C LYS A 355 1.52 21.75 -9.47
N ILE A 356 0.95 20.57 -9.70
CA ILE A 356 0.38 20.19 -11.00
C ILE A 356 -1.00 20.81 -11.17
N LYS A 357 -1.73 20.99 -10.07
CA LYS A 357 -3.09 21.50 -10.03
C LYS A 357 -3.17 22.67 -9.04
N ASP A 358 -3.87 23.72 -9.44
CA ASP A 358 -4.11 24.94 -8.64
C ASP A 358 -5.31 24.81 -7.69
#